data_AF-A7HNV3-F1
#
_entry.id   AF-A7HNV3-F1
#
_cell.length_a   1.000
_cell.length_b   1.000
_cell.length_c   1.000
_cell.angle_alpha   90.00
_cell.angle_beta   90.00
_cell.angle_gamma   90.00
#
_symmetry.space_group_name_H-M   'P 1'
#
loop_
_entity.id
_entity.type
_entity.pdbx_description
1 polymer ?
#
loop_
_entity_poly.entity_id
_entity_poly.type
_entity_poly.pdbx_seq_one_letter_code
_entity_poly.pdbx_strand_id
1 'polypeptide(L)'
;MEDKNAKNETQETLDILEIEKQIDLAIEDEDYEKLNTLLDQREKLLPILPENTLREIYERDLKRQENLKQKFEELKSLTKNIEDGKRMVQSYIQQDDKGQILNRQG
;
A
#
# COMPACT_ATOMS: atom_id res chain seq x y z
N MET A 1 31.99 -29.99 12.44
CA MET A 1 31.88 -28.74 11.65
C MET A 1 30.41 -28.44 11.29
N GLU A 2 29.44 -28.92 12.08
CA GLU A 2 28.01 -28.92 11.70
C GLU A 2 27.19 -27.78 12.35
N ASP A 3 27.72 -27.08 13.35
CA ASP A 3 26.95 -26.08 14.13
C ASP A 3 26.73 -24.71 13.45
N LYS A 4 27.40 -24.43 12.33
CA LYS A 4 27.25 -23.13 11.64
C LYS A 4 26.03 -23.07 10.74
N ASN A 5 25.61 -24.20 10.16
CA ASN A 5 24.48 -24.24 9.22
C ASN A 5 23.14 -24.07 9.95
N ALA A 6 22.91 -24.82 11.02
CA ALA A 6 21.67 -24.75 11.78
C ALA A 6 21.44 -23.37 12.44
N LYS A 7 22.52 -22.69 12.86
CA LYS A 7 22.43 -21.33 13.44
C LYS A 7 22.04 -20.27 12.41
N ASN A 8 22.54 -20.35 11.18
CA ASN A 8 22.18 -19.41 10.12
C ASN A 8 20.73 -19.62 9.67
N GLU A 9 20.30 -20.88 9.48
CA GLU A 9 18.92 -21.20 9.10
C GLU A 9 17.90 -20.65 10.12
N THR A 10 18.23 -20.72 11.42
CA THR A 10 17.36 -20.21 12.50
C THR A 10 17.29 -18.68 12.52
N GLN A 11 18.39 -17.99 12.20
CA GLN A 11 18.42 -16.53 12.16
C GLN A 11 17.67 -15.99 10.94
N GLU A 12 17.87 -16.61 9.77
CA GLU A 12 17.20 -16.22 8.52
C GLU A 12 15.69 -16.44 8.58
N THR A 13 15.23 -17.50 9.27
CA THR A 13 13.79 -17.72 9.53
C THR A 13 13.20 -16.70 10.51
N LEU A 14 13.94 -16.25 11.51
CA LEU A 14 13.48 -15.17 12.39
C LEU A 14 13.43 -13.83 11.64
N ASP A 15 14.41 -13.57 10.79
CA ASP A 15 14.51 -12.34 10.01
C ASP A 15 13.35 -12.23 8.98
N ILE A 16 13.01 -13.31 8.28
CA ILE A 16 11.88 -13.29 7.32
C ILE A 16 10.53 -13.09 8.03
N LEU A 17 10.31 -13.71 9.19
CA LEU A 17 9.04 -13.58 9.92
C LEU A 17 8.81 -12.14 10.40
N GLU A 18 9.87 -11.47 10.86
CA GLU A 18 9.78 -10.08 11.25
C GLU A 18 9.54 -9.18 10.02
N ILE A 19 10.24 -9.40 8.91
CA ILE A 19 10.00 -8.67 7.65
C ILE A 19 8.54 -8.81 7.21
N GLU A 20 8.00 -10.03 7.21
CA GLU A 20 6.62 -10.32 6.81
C GLU A 20 5.59 -9.62 7.71
N LYS A 21 5.87 -9.52 9.01
CA LYS A 21 5.04 -8.76 9.95
C LYS A 21 5.13 -7.25 9.69
N GLN A 22 6.33 -6.73 9.44
CA GLN A 22 6.54 -5.31 9.15
C GLN A 22 5.91 -4.91 7.81
N ILE A 23 5.86 -5.81 6.83
CA ILE A 23 5.15 -5.60 5.55
C ILE A 23 3.65 -5.39 5.82
N ASP A 24 3.04 -6.23 6.65
CA ASP A 24 1.61 -6.09 6.98
C ASP A 24 1.34 -4.75 7.68
N LEU A 25 2.18 -4.38 8.65
CA LEU A 25 2.07 -3.09 9.35
C LEU A 25 2.25 -1.91 8.38
N ALA A 26 3.22 -1.97 7.47
CA ALA A 26 3.44 -0.91 6.49
C ALA A 26 2.24 -0.73 5.53
N ILE A 27 1.54 -1.81 5.18
CA ILE A 27 0.31 -1.74 4.37
C ILE A 27 -0.85 -1.16 5.18
N GLU A 28 -0.97 -1.54 6.46
CA GLU A 28 -2.00 -1.01 7.37
C GLU A 28 -1.83 0.50 7.58
N ASP A 29 -0.59 0.93 7.86
CA ASP A 29 -0.20 2.33 8.09
C ASP A 29 -0.12 3.16 6.79
N GLU A 30 -0.29 2.53 5.62
CA GLU A 30 -0.11 3.16 4.29
C GLU A 30 1.29 3.77 4.06
N ASP A 31 2.29 3.24 4.77
CA ASP A 31 3.70 3.60 4.62
C ASP A 31 4.33 2.84 3.45
N TYR A 32 4.03 3.30 2.24
CA TYR A 32 4.48 2.66 1.00
C TYR A 32 5.99 2.76 0.77
N GLU A 33 6.67 3.75 1.35
CA GLU A 33 8.14 3.85 1.27
C GLU A 33 8.81 2.76 2.11
N LYS A 34 8.34 2.57 3.35
CA LYS A 34 8.79 1.46 4.21
C LYS A 34 8.43 0.11 3.59
N LEU A 35 7.24 -0.03 3.01
CA LEU A 35 6.83 -1.25 2.32
C LEU A 35 7.82 -1.63 1.21
N ASN A 36 8.18 -0.68 0.34
CA ASN A 36 9.15 -0.95 -0.74
C ASN A 36 10.50 -1.41 -0.20
N THR A 37 11.00 -0.74 0.86
CA THR A 37 12.26 -1.11 1.50
C THR A 37 12.23 -2.53 2.07
N LEU A 38 11.12 -2.93 2.69
CA LEU A 38 10.94 -4.27 3.25
C LEU A 38 10.83 -5.34 2.16
N LEU A 39 10.18 -5.04 1.04
CA LEU A 39 10.10 -5.96 -0.11
C LEU A 39 11.48 -6.21 -0.73
N ASP A 40 12.33 -5.17 -0.84
CA ASP A 40 13.72 -5.31 -1.32
C ASP A 40 14.58 -6.14 -0.36
N GLN A 41 14.36 -6.00 0.95
CA GLN A 41 15.04 -6.82 1.96
C GLN A 41 14.59 -8.27 1.87
N ARG A 42 13.27 -8.50 1.73
CA ARG A 42 12.68 -9.83 1.56
C ARG A 42 13.22 -10.55 0.32
N GLU A 43 13.33 -9.86 -0.81
CA GLU A 43 13.79 -10.44 -2.08
C GLU A 43 15.15 -11.14 -1.93
N LYS A 44 16.05 -10.58 -1.12
CA LYS A 44 17.38 -11.15 -0.85
C LYS A 44 17.32 -12.47 -0.08
N LEU A 45 16.26 -12.70 0.69
CA LEU A 45 16.05 -13.91 1.49
C LEU A 45 15.28 -14.98 0.72
N LEU A 46 14.46 -14.63 -0.27
CA LEU A 46 13.63 -15.61 -1.01
C LEU A 46 14.42 -16.83 -1.55
N PRO A 47 15.63 -16.70 -2.13
CA PRO A 47 16.33 -17.85 -2.72
C PRO A 47 16.77 -18.93 -1.72
N ILE A 48 16.84 -18.60 -0.43
CA ILE A 48 17.36 -19.47 0.63
C ILE A 48 16.25 -20.04 1.53
N LEU A 49 15.00 -19.60 1.35
CA LEU A 49 13.88 -20.07 2.16
C LEU A 49 13.36 -21.44 1.70
N PRO A 50 12.84 -22.26 2.63
CA PRO A 50 12.23 -23.53 2.27
C PRO A 50 10.91 -23.30 1.51
N GLU A 51 10.57 -24.25 0.63
CA GLU A 51 9.41 -24.18 -0.26
C GLU A 51 8.10 -23.86 0.47
N ASN A 52 7.87 -24.47 1.65
CA ASN A 52 6.67 -24.23 2.44
C ASN A 52 6.55 -22.75 2.85
N THR A 53 7.64 -22.14 3.32
CA THR A 53 7.66 -20.72 3.69
C THR A 53 7.43 -19.83 2.47
N LEU A 54 8.02 -20.16 1.31
CA LEU A 54 7.78 -19.42 0.06
C LEU A 54 6.31 -19.48 -0.36
N ARG A 55 5.65 -20.63 -0.20
CA ARG A 55 4.23 -20.79 -0.50
C ARG A 55 3.36 -19.94 0.43
N GLU A 56 3.65 -19.93 1.73
CA GLU A 56 2.95 -19.09 2.71
C GLU A 56 3.10 -17.60 2.40
N ILE A 57 4.31 -17.15 2.06
CA ILE A 57 4.57 -15.76 1.65
C ILE A 57 3.75 -15.40 0.41
N TYR A 58 3.74 -16.27 -0.60
CA TYR A 58 2.99 -16.05 -1.83
C TYR A 58 1.48 -15.92 -1.57
N GLU A 59 0.90 -16.80 -0.74
CA GLU A 59 -0.51 -16.72 -0.37
C GLU A 59 -0.86 -15.45 0.39
N ARG A 60 0.05 -14.96 1.25
CA ARG A 60 -0.12 -13.66 1.93
C ARG A 60 -0.03 -12.51 0.95
N ASP A 61 0.89 -12.55 -0.01
CA ASP A 61 1.06 -11.51 -1.02
C ASP A 61 -0.18 -11.36 -1.91
N LEU A 62 -0.86 -12.45 -2.24
CA LEU A 62 -2.15 -12.38 -2.96
C LEU A 62 -3.20 -11.58 -2.17
N LYS A 63 -3.26 -11.77 -0.84
CA LYS A 63 -4.17 -11.02 0.03
C LYS A 63 -3.76 -9.55 0.14
N ARG A 64 -2.45 -9.28 0.28
CA ARG A 64 -1.89 -7.92 0.32
C ARG A 64 -2.20 -7.15 -0.96
N GLN A 65 -2.05 -7.78 -2.12
CA GLN A 65 -2.39 -7.19 -3.41
C GLN A 65 -3.87 -6.81 -3.50
N GLU A 66 -4.76 -7.64 -2.98
CA GLU A 66 -6.20 -7.33 -2.97
C GLU A 66 -6.49 -6.12 -2.06
N ASN A 67 -5.90 -6.07 -0.87
CA ASN A 67 -6.02 -4.93 0.03
C ASN A 67 -5.51 -3.62 -0.62
N LEU A 68 -4.31 -3.66 -1.21
CA LEU A 68 -3.73 -2.51 -1.90
C LEU A 68 -4.58 -2.03 -3.08
N LYS A 69 -5.21 -2.95 -3.84
CA LYS A 69 -6.16 -2.58 -4.90
C LYS A 69 -7.37 -1.85 -4.36
N GLN A 70 -7.94 -2.31 -3.24
CA GLN A 70 -9.08 -1.66 -2.61
C GLN A 70 -8.73 -0.24 -2.16
N LYS A 71 -7.60 -0.07 -1.45
CA LYS A 71 -7.07 1.26 -1.07
C LYS A 71 -6.86 2.17 -2.29
N PHE A 72 -6.38 1.63 -3.40
CA PHE A 72 -6.19 2.41 -4.62
C PHE A 72 -7.51 2.87 -5.26
N GLU A 73 -8.54 2.03 -5.26
CA GLU A 73 -9.87 2.44 -5.74
C GLU A 73 -10.52 3.49 -4.84
N GLU A 74 -10.33 3.39 -3.52
CA GLU A 74 -10.76 4.43 -2.57
C GLU A 74 -10.08 5.78 -2.87
N LEU A 75 -8.75 5.77 -3.10
CA LEU A 75 -8.00 6.97 -3.44
C LEU A 75 -8.46 7.59 -4.77
N LYS A 76 -8.75 6.76 -5.79
CA LYS A 76 -9.32 7.24 -7.07
C LYS A 76 -10.66 7.92 -6.86
N SER A 77 -11.54 7.30 -6.06
CA SER A 77 -12.85 7.85 -5.74
C SER A 77 -12.72 9.20 -5.03
N LEU A 78 -11.83 9.30 -4.05
CA LEU A 78 -11.54 10.55 -3.34
C LEU A 78 -11.04 11.64 -4.30
N THR A 79 -10.09 11.31 -5.17
CA THR A 79 -9.53 12.24 -6.17
C THR A 79 -10.63 12.79 -7.08
N LYS A 80 -11.51 11.91 -7.59
CA LYS A 80 -12.65 12.32 -8.43
C LYS A 80 -13.58 13.28 -7.69
N ASN A 81 -13.92 12.98 -6.44
CA ASN A 81 -14.78 13.84 -5.62
C ASN A 81 -14.16 15.23 -5.39
N ILE A 82 -12.84 15.29 -5.18
CA ILE A 82 -12.10 16.55 -5.05
C ILE A 82 -12.15 17.36 -6.36
N GLU A 83 -11.96 16.71 -7.51
CA GLU A 83 -12.04 17.36 -8.81
C GLU A 83 -13.45 17.91 -9.11
N ASP A 84 -14.49 17.14 -8.81
CA ASP A 84 -15.87 17.56 -8.99
C ASP A 84 -16.22 18.72 -8.05
N GLY A 85 -15.77 18.68 -6.79
CA GLY A 85 -15.87 19.80 -5.84
C GLY A 85 -15.16 21.07 -6.34
N LYS A 86 -13.95 20.92 -6.91
CA LYS A 86 -13.21 22.04 -7.50
C LYS A 86 -13.96 22.67 -8.68
N ARG A 87 -14.53 21.85 -9.57
CA ARG A 87 -15.36 22.33 -10.71
C ARG A 87 -16.59 23.08 -10.21
N MET A 88 -17.26 22.55 -9.20
CA MET A 88 -18.43 23.18 -8.58
C MET A 88 -18.07 24.58 -8.06
N VAL A 89 -17.02 24.69 -7.22
CA VAL A 89 -16.57 25.99 -6.69
C VAL A 89 -16.18 26.96 -7.81
N GLN A 90 -15.44 26.51 -8.83
CA GLN A 90 -15.05 27.35 -9.96
C GLN A 90 -16.26 27.89 -10.74
N SER A 91 -17.32 27.10 -10.88
CA SER A 91 -18.56 27.56 -11.56
C SER A 91 -19.30 28.66 -10.79
N TYR A 92 -19.18 28.70 -9.46
CA TYR A 92 -19.70 29.81 -8.64
C TYR A 92 -18.83 31.06 -8.75
N ILE A 93 -17.51 30.91 -8.89
CA ILE A 93 -16.58 32.05 -8.99
C ILE A 93 -16.64 32.72 -10.38
N GLN A 94 -16.88 31.95 -11.45
CA GLN A 94 -17.01 32.48 -12.82
C GLN A 94 -18.30 33.27 -13.08
N GLN A 95 -19.20 33.41 -12.09
CA GLN A 95 -20.45 34.17 -12.23
C GLN A 95 -20.32 35.68 -12.01
N ASP A 96 -19.14 36.24 -11.72
CA ASP A 96 -19.02 37.63 -11.23
C ASP A 96 -18.26 38.64 -12.10
N ASP A 97 -18.19 38.46 -13.42
CA ASP A 97 -17.70 39.51 -14.34
C ASP A 97 -18.83 40.40 -14.92
N LYS A 98 -20.10 40.16 -14.54
CA LYS A 98 -21.25 41.02 -14.91
C LYS A 98 -22.22 41.36 -13.77
N GLY A 99 -21.90 41.03 -12.52
CA GLY A 99 -22.66 41.48 -11.35
C GLY A 99 -24.14 41.09 -11.32
N GLN A 100 -24.52 39.94 -11.90
CA GLN A 100 -25.86 39.37 -11.72
C GLN A 100 -25.76 38.02 -11.03
N ILE A 101 -26.13 38.00 -9.76
CA ILE A 101 -26.35 36.78 -8.97
C ILE A 101 -27.54 36.05 -9.58
N LEU A 102 -27.28 34.95 -10.29
CA LEU A 102 -28.33 34.01 -10.67
C LEU A 102 -28.71 33.22 -9.42
N ASN A 103 -29.72 33.70 -8.71
CA ASN A 103 -30.37 32.96 -7.63
C ASN A 103 -30.97 31.67 -8.22
N ARG A 104 -30.26 30.55 -8.10
CA ARG A 104 -30.79 29.22 -8.38
C ARG A 104 -31.19 28.56 -7.07
N GLN A 105 -32.33 28.99 -6.54
CA GLN A 105 -33.14 28.11 -5.71
C GLN A 105 -33.83 27.10 -6.63
N GLY A 106 -33.56 25.83 -6.37
CA GLY A 106 -34.25 24.66 -6.89
C GLY A 106 -34.03 23.53 -5.90
#